data_AF-A0A1P8KC95-F1
#
_entry.id   AF-A0A1P8KC95-F1
#
_cell.length_a   1.000
_cell.length_b   1.000
_cell.length_c   1.000
_cell.angle_alpha   90.00
_cell.angle_beta   90.00
_cell.angle_gamma   90.00
#
_symmetry.space_group_name_H-M   'P 1'
#
loop_
_entity.id
_entity.type
_entity.pdbx_description
1 polymer ?
#
loop_
_entity_poly.entity_id
_entity_poly.type
_entity_poly.pdbx_seq_one_letter_code
_entity_poly.pdbx_strand_id
1 'polypeptide(L)'
;MQFAQSDALTMGMELEFQIIDTQTGLLSPSSLAFRNVLECRDNAERFALEATLSTIELNSSVHSSIDAMEDEIVALTQSLRDIAQPMGLDIRGGGTQLTQFWNEHTMAPTPRASELESKFGFLPKRFSTYGMHVHIGVPSADEAIVLGNALQATVPLFIALSAASPFLQLADTGFCASRPLESLLYPHGGSMPRMKNWLEFELATAEIFSTRLASSLKDVYWDVRPKPEFGTVEVRVFDTPLSVHKAVALAAFTRGCADLVLRGELKLPPDATPPTAERVSRFLACRDGMDATLYNPFSMTWMPVRQWLGELVDRIAHTPVSESDLQHIHALQAHCDTVQDCAVMRQVRADTVANDNPNGDVMHGLAENSRVLSERLFTPLH
;
A
#
# COMPACT_ATOMS: atom_id res chain seq x y z
N MET A 1 -2.63 -11.36 -24.39
CA MET A 1 -2.17 -10.10 -23.76
C MET A 1 -0.68 -9.96 -24.06
N GLN A 2 -0.25 -8.87 -24.68
CA GLN A 2 1.17 -8.61 -24.89
C GLN A 2 1.82 -8.15 -23.58
N PHE A 3 2.93 -8.77 -23.20
CA PHE A 3 3.72 -8.38 -22.03
C PHE A 3 4.84 -7.44 -22.48
N ALA A 4 4.88 -6.22 -21.95
CA ALA A 4 5.91 -5.25 -22.24
C ALA A 4 7.27 -5.73 -21.70
N GLN A 5 8.35 -5.39 -22.39
CA GLN A 5 9.70 -5.68 -21.93
C GLN A 5 10.07 -4.70 -20.82
N SER A 6 10.62 -5.22 -19.72
CA SER A 6 11.20 -4.42 -18.64
C SER A 6 12.52 -5.04 -18.19
N ASP A 7 13.40 -4.22 -17.63
CA ASP A 7 14.62 -4.71 -17.00
C ASP A 7 14.28 -5.34 -15.64
N ALA A 8 14.83 -6.54 -15.40
CA ALA A 8 14.57 -7.29 -14.18
C ALA A 8 14.94 -6.47 -12.93
N LEU A 9 14.09 -6.53 -11.90
CA LEU A 9 14.29 -5.89 -10.59
C LEU A 9 14.39 -4.35 -10.61
N THR A 10 14.01 -3.72 -11.72
CA THR A 10 13.62 -2.30 -11.67
C THR A 10 12.38 -2.13 -10.81
N MET A 11 12.20 -0.97 -10.20
CA MET A 11 11.12 -0.69 -9.27
C MET A 11 10.40 0.62 -9.57
N GLY A 12 9.10 0.65 -9.31
CA GLY A 12 8.29 1.86 -9.27
C GLY A 12 7.39 1.84 -8.05
N MET A 13 6.98 3.01 -7.57
CA MET A 13 6.11 3.15 -6.41
C MET A 13 4.98 4.14 -6.67
N GLU A 14 3.78 3.77 -6.21
CA GLU A 14 2.60 4.64 -6.15
C GLU A 14 2.27 4.88 -4.67
N LEU A 15 2.02 6.13 -4.27
CA LEU A 15 1.61 6.53 -2.92
C LEU A 15 0.34 7.36 -2.99
N GLU A 16 -0.72 6.88 -2.32
CA GLU A 16 -1.97 7.62 -2.16
C GLU A 16 -1.92 8.39 -0.83
N PHE A 17 -1.95 9.72 -0.89
CA PHE A 17 -1.96 10.58 0.30
C PHE A 17 -3.33 11.15 0.61
N GLN A 18 -3.59 11.30 1.91
CA GLN A 18 -4.76 12.00 2.44
C GLN A 18 -4.51 13.51 2.36
N ILE A 19 -5.46 14.26 1.80
CA ILE A 19 -5.44 15.74 1.86
C ILE A 19 -6.26 16.17 3.08
N ILE A 20 -5.64 16.90 4.01
CA ILE A 20 -6.26 17.32 5.26
C ILE A 20 -6.33 18.83 5.40
N ASP A 21 -7.39 19.32 6.04
CA ASP A 21 -7.51 20.72 6.47
C ASP A 21 -6.80 20.90 7.81
N THR A 22 -5.89 21.87 7.90
CA THR A 22 -5.03 22.05 9.09
C THR A 22 -5.76 22.65 10.29
N GLN A 23 -6.90 23.30 10.09
CA GLN A 23 -7.68 23.92 11.17
C GLN A 23 -8.63 22.92 11.81
N THR A 24 -9.16 21.98 11.02
CA THR A 24 -10.19 21.03 11.43
C THR A 24 -9.67 19.60 11.61
N GLY A 25 -8.57 19.24 10.94
CA GLY A 25 -8.04 17.89 10.89
C GLY A 25 -8.83 16.92 10.01
N LEU A 26 -9.88 17.39 9.33
CA LEU A 26 -10.72 16.59 8.45
C LEU A 26 -10.12 16.44 7.05
N LEU A 27 -10.61 15.46 6.31
CA LEU A 27 -10.31 15.31 4.88
C LEU A 27 -10.85 16.51 4.10
N SER A 28 -10.02 17.08 3.23
CA SER A 28 -10.41 18.18 2.36
C SER A 28 -10.52 17.74 0.89
N PRO A 29 -11.63 18.00 0.18
CA PRO A 29 -11.85 17.59 -1.20
C PRO A 29 -11.10 18.49 -2.20
N SER A 30 -9.79 18.69 -2.01
CA SER A 30 -8.98 19.70 -2.71
C SER A 30 -8.02 19.17 -3.78
N SER A 31 -8.08 17.89 -4.16
CA SER A 31 -7.20 17.30 -5.18
C SER A 31 -7.23 18.04 -6.54
N LEU A 32 -8.37 18.62 -6.94
CA LEU A 32 -8.45 19.47 -8.13
C LEU A 32 -7.66 20.77 -7.98
N ALA A 33 -7.63 21.37 -6.80
CA ALA A 33 -6.84 22.56 -6.53
C ALA A 33 -5.33 22.24 -6.60
N PHE A 34 -4.92 21.08 -6.09
CA PHE A 34 -3.55 20.58 -6.27
C PHE A 34 -3.21 20.41 -7.75
N ARG A 35 -4.08 19.71 -8.50
CA ARG A 35 -3.88 19.48 -9.93
C ARG A 35 -3.71 20.78 -10.72
N ASN A 36 -4.53 21.79 -10.46
CA ASN A 36 -4.40 23.09 -11.16
C ASN A 36 -3.02 23.74 -10.98
N VAL A 37 -2.38 23.56 -9.81
CA VAL A 37 -1.02 24.06 -9.54
C VAL A 37 0.04 23.15 -10.16
N LEU A 38 -0.17 21.83 -10.09
CA LEU A 38 0.76 20.81 -10.59
C LEU A 38 0.84 20.79 -12.12
N GLU A 39 -0.25 21.09 -12.84
CA GLU A 39 -0.27 21.14 -14.31
C GLU A 39 0.72 22.16 -14.91
N CYS A 40 1.19 23.11 -14.11
CA CYS A 40 2.21 24.08 -14.51
C CYS A 40 3.66 23.65 -14.17
N ARG A 41 3.87 22.45 -13.60
CA ARG A 41 5.19 21.92 -13.23
C ARG A 41 5.66 20.86 -14.22
N ASP A 42 6.97 20.71 -14.36
CA ASP A 42 7.59 19.77 -15.32
C ASP A 42 7.34 18.29 -15.00
N ASN A 43 6.91 17.98 -13.77
CA ASN A 43 6.64 16.64 -13.26
C ASN A 43 5.14 16.38 -13.04
N ALA A 44 4.26 17.09 -13.74
CA ALA A 44 2.81 16.99 -13.59
C ALA A 44 2.28 15.55 -13.78
N GLU A 45 2.92 14.75 -14.65
CA GLU A 45 2.57 13.37 -14.94
C GLU A 45 2.82 12.40 -13.78
N ARG A 46 3.58 12.84 -12.77
CA ARG A 46 3.86 12.07 -11.54
C ARG A 46 2.75 12.17 -10.51
N PHE A 47 1.70 12.93 -10.80
CA PHE A 47 0.58 13.08 -9.90
C PHE A 47 -0.72 12.71 -10.61
N ALA A 48 -1.53 11.88 -9.95
CA ALA A 48 -2.81 11.46 -10.48
C ALA A 48 -3.96 11.82 -9.54
N LEU A 49 -5.12 12.09 -10.14
CA LEU A 49 -6.37 12.20 -9.38
C LEU A 49 -6.91 10.80 -9.11
N GLU A 50 -7.32 10.59 -7.87
CA GLU A 50 -7.99 9.37 -7.44
C GLU A 50 -9.52 9.50 -7.48
N ALA A 51 -10.22 8.40 -7.21
CA ALA A 51 -11.69 8.35 -7.25
C ALA A 51 -12.38 9.34 -6.29
N THR A 52 -11.67 9.75 -5.22
CA THR A 52 -12.15 10.73 -4.23
C THR A 52 -11.35 12.01 -4.28
N LEU A 53 -12.04 13.13 -4.06
CA LEU A 53 -11.41 14.45 -4.16
C LEU A 53 -10.44 14.77 -3.01
N SER A 54 -10.42 13.96 -1.95
CA SER A 54 -9.55 14.13 -0.78
C SER A 54 -8.28 13.27 -0.83
N THR A 55 -7.96 12.76 -2.02
CA THR A 55 -6.80 11.91 -2.27
C THR A 55 -5.96 12.49 -3.40
N ILE A 56 -4.64 12.46 -3.23
CA ILE A 56 -3.69 12.75 -4.30
C ILE A 56 -2.72 11.58 -4.41
N GLU A 57 -2.58 11.02 -5.60
CA GLU A 57 -1.63 9.94 -5.88
C GLU A 57 -0.32 10.52 -6.41
N LEU A 58 0.79 9.97 -5.93
CA LEU A 58 2.15 10.25 -6.38
C LEU A 58 2.73 8.98 -6.98
N ASN A 59 3.27 9.07 -8.20
CA ASN A 59 3.88 7.98 -8.95
C ASN A 59 5.35 8.28 -9.22
N SER A 60 6.25 7.40 -8.78
CA SER A 60 7.68 7.53 -9.05
C SER A 60 8.01 7.28 -10.53
N SER A 61 9.23 7.66 -10.93
CA SER A 61 9.90 7.09 -12.08
C SER A 61 10.24 5.61 -11.87
N VAL A 62 10.65 4.94 -12.94
CA VAL A 62 11.22 3.59 -12.86
C VAL A 62 12.67 3.72 -12.42
N HIS A 63 13.04 3.05 -11.33
CA HIS A 63 14.36 3.12 -10.72
C HIS A 63 15.07 1.77 -10.69
N SER A 64 16.39 1.82 -10.81
CA SER A 64 17.30 0.71 -10.49
C SER A 64 18.05 0.92 -9.17
N SER A 65 18.12 2.16 -8.67
CA SER A 65 18.71 2.51 -7.38
C SER A 65 17.63 2.89 -6.38
N ILE A 66 17.71 2.36 -5.16
CA ILE A 66 16.76 2.72 -4.11
C ILE A 66 17.01 4.15 -3.59
N ASP A 67 18.26 4.61 -3.55
CA ASP A 67 18.60 6.00 -3.16
C ASP A 67 17.99 7.01 -4.15
N ALA A 68 18.05 6.70 -5.45
CA ALA A 68 17.45 7.57 -6.47
C ALA A 68 15.92 7.61 -6.39
N MET A 69 15.30 6.48 -5.99
CA MET A 69 13.87 6.44 -5.68
C MET A 69 13.56 7.29 -4.44
N GLU A 70 14.36 7.17 -3.37
CA GLU A 70 14.18 7.95 -2.16
C GLU A 70 14.23 9.45 -2.44
N ASP A 71 15.28 9.91 -3.12
CA ASP A 71 15.46 11.31 -3.50
C ASP A 71 14.25 11.86 -4.28
N GLU A 72 13.77 11.10 -5.28
CA GLU A 72 12.59 11.51 -6.07
C GLU A 72 11.32 11.55 -5.22
N ILE A 73 11.06 10.53 -4.42
CA ILE A 73 9.85 10.43 -3.59
C ILE A 73 9.80 11.54 -2.55
N VAL A 74 10.92 11.83 -1.89
CA VAL A 74 11.03 12.94 -0.95
C VAL A 74 10.77 14.27 -1.66
N ALA A 75 11.37 14.50 -2.83
CA ALA A 75 11.18 15.73 -3.59
C ALA A 75 9.73 15.90 -4.09
N LEU A 76 9.12 14.85 -4.63
CA LEU A 76 7.73 14.87 -5.10
C LEU A 76 6.74 15.09 -3.94
N THR A 77 7.00 14.47 -2.79
CA THR A 77 6.16 14.63 -1.59
C THR A 77 6.31 16.04 -1.00
N GLN A 78 7.52 16.60 -0.96
CA GLN A 78 7.74 17.99 -0.56
C GLN A 78 7.01 18.96 -1.48
N SER A 79 7.05 18.71 -2.80
CA SER A 79 6.31 19.48 -3.80
C SER A 79 4.81 19.52 -3.51
N LEU A 80 4.19 18.40 -3.09
CA LEU A 80 2.79 18.37 -2.67
C LEU A 80 2.55 19.21 -1.41
N ARG A 81 3.44 19.12 -0.43
CA ARG A 81 3.31 19.87 0.83
C ARG A 81 3.44 21.39 0.63
N ASP A 82 4.35 21.81 -0.25
CA ASP A 82 4.52 23.23 -0.61
C ASP A 82 3.27 23.81 -1.31
N ILE A 83 2.48 22.97 -1.98
CA ILE A 83 1.19 23.35 -2.57
C ILE A 83 0.10 23.40 -1.51
N ALA A 84 0.11 22.45 -0.56
CA ALA A 84 -0.88 22.33 0.49
C ALA A 84 -0.87 23.52 1.47
N GLN A 85 0.33 23.90 1.95
CA GLN A 85 0.48 24.85 3.05
C GLN A 85 -0.15 26.24 2.78
N PRO A 86 0.04 26.88 1.61
CA PRO A 86 -0.61 28.16 1.31
C PRO A 86 -2.14 28.10 1.27
N MET A 87 -2.72 26.90 1.09
CA MET A 87 -4.17 26.67 1.08
C MET A 87 -4.73 26.38 2.47
N GLY A 88 -3.90 26.38 3.52
CA GLY A 88 -4.29 25.93 4.86
C GLY A 88 -4.49 24.41 4.94
N LEU A 89 -3.89 23.66 4.02
CA LEU A 89 -3.97 22.21 3.93
C LEU A 89 -2.63 21.55 4.25
N ASP A 90 -2.65 20.25 4.49
CA ASP A 90 -1.46 19.39 4.58
C ASP A 90 -1.74 18.03 3.93
N ILE A 91 -0.70 17.21 3.78
CA ILE A 91 -0.81 15.83 3.31
C ILE A 91 -0.27 14.85 4.37
N ARG A 92 -0.83 13.64 4.41
CA ARG A 92 -0.33 12.58 5.28
C ARG A 92 -0.58 11.17 4.73
N GLY A 93 0.19 10.22 5.23
CA GLY A 93 -0.05 8.78 5.03
C GLY A 93 -1.11 8.20 5.98
N GLY A 94 -1.07 6.88 6.15
CA GLY A 94 -2.06 6.07 6.87
C GLY A 94 -3.08 5.45 5.91
N GLY A 95 -3.42 4.17 6.11
CA GLY A 95 -4.27 3.41 5.18
C GLY A 95 -5.78 3.72 5.24
N THR A 96 -6.23 4.31 6.34
CA THR A 96 -7.59 4.83 6.53
C THR A 96 -7.54 6.17 7.24
N GLN A 97 -8.63 6.94 7.16
CA GLN A 97 -8.76 8.18 7.92
C GLN A 97 -9.79 8.01 9.06
N LEU A 98 -9.48 8.62 10.22
CA LEU A 98 -10.26 8.52 11.46
C LEU A 98 -11.74 8.91 11.31
N THR A 99 -12.05 10.05 10.70
CA THR A 99 -13.37 10.66 10.47
C THR A 99 -14.00 10.26 9.13
N GLN A 100 -13.58 9.15 8.52
CA GLN A 100 -14.05 8.76 7.20
C GLN A 100 -15.43 8.08 7.24
N PHE A 101 -16.50 8.81 6.91
CA PHE A 101 -17.86 8.28 6.80
C PHE A 101 -18.27 8.07 5.35
N TRP A 102 -18.39 6.81 4.90
CA TRP A 102 -18.67 6.47 3.50
C TRP A 102 -19.93 7.15 2.94
N ASN A 103 -20.95 7.39 3.77
CA ASN A 103 -22.21 8.01 3.37
C ASN A 103 -22.11 9.52 3.14
N GLU A 104 -21.03 10.15 3.57
CA GLU A 104 -20.76 11.60 3.44
C GLU A 104 -19.84 11.90 2.24
N HIS A 105 -19.27 10.86 1.62
CA HIS A 105 -18.31 11.01 0.54
C HIS A 105 -18.96 11.44 -0.78
N THR A 106 -18.37 12.47 -1.38
CA THR A 106 -18.71 12.92 -2.74
C THR A 106 -17.73 12.31 -3.73
N MET A 107 -18.22 11.42 -4.59
CA MET A 107 -17.42 10.83 -5.67
C MET A 107 -17.03 11.91 -6.69
N ALA A 108 -15.86 11.77 -7.32
CA ALA A 108 -15.49 12.64 -8.43
C ALA A 108 -16.54 12.56 -9.56
N PRO A 109 -16.96 13.68 -10.19
CA PRO A 109 -18.00 13.70 -11.23
C PRO A 109 -17.45 13.18 -12.58
N THR A 110 -17.03 11.91 -12.59
CA THR A 110 -16.41 11.25 -13.74
C THR A 110 -17.30 10.10 -14.23
N PRO A 111 -17.28 9.78 -15.54
CA PRO A 111 -18.00 8.62 -16.07
C PRO A 111 -17.64 7.32 -15.34
N ARG A 112 -16.36 7.18 -14.96
CA ARG A 112 -15.84 6.04 -14.22
C ARG A 112 -16.47 5.89 -12.83
N ALA A 113 -16.61 6.98 -12.07
CA ALA A 113 -17.24 6.95 -10.76
C ALA A 113 -18.72 6.54 -10.84
N SER A 114 -19.46 7.06 -11.82
CA SER A 114 -20.85 6.67 -12.06
C SER A 114 -21.01 5.21 -12.46
N GLU A 115 -20.08 4.68 -13.25
CA GLU A 115 -20.05 3.25 -13.61
C GLU A 115 -19.85 2.36 -12.38
N LEU A 116 -18.90 2.72 -11.51
CA LEU A 116 -18.60 1.97 -10.29
C LEU A 116 -19.80 1.96 -9.32
N GLU A 117 -20.47 3.10 -9.12
CA GLU A 117 -21.67 3.18 -8.26
C GLU A 117 -22.82 2.31 -8.81
N SER A 118 -23.03 2.34 -10.13
CA SER A 118 -24.05 1.49 -10.79
C SER A 118 -23.75 -0.01 -10.63
N LYS A 119 -22.47 -0.42 -10.72
CA LYS A 119 -22.05 -1.83 -10.61
C LYS A 119 -22.01 -2.36 -9.19
N PHE A 120 -21.50 -1.58 -8.24
CA PHE A 120 -21.13 -2.06 -6.91
C PHE A 120 -21.91 -1.38 -5.77
N GLY A 121 -22.84 -0.49 -6.09
CA GLY A 121 -23.63 0.24 -5.09
C GLY A 121 -22.76 1.10 -4.19
N PHE A 122 -22.83 0.88 -2.88
CA PHE A 122 -22.13 1.70 -1.89
C PHE A 122 -20.63 1.37 -1.74
N LEU A 123 -20.16 0.23 -2.25
CA LEU A 123 -18.77 -0.22 -2.05
C LEU A 123 -17.70 0.79 -2.51
N PRO A 124 -17.82 1.48 -3.67
CA PRO A 124 -16.83 2.47 -4.07
C PRO A 124 -16.68 3.63 -3.09
N LYS A 125 -17.74 3.99 -2.35
CA LYS A 125 -17.69 5.04 -1.31
C LYS A 125 -16.97 4.57 -0.04
N ARG A 126 -16.92 3.25 0.22
CA ARG A 126 -16.08 2.68 1.28
C ARG A 126 -14.61 2.63 0.92
N PHE A 127 -14.30 2.57 -0.37
CA PHE A 127 -12.94 2.40 -0.90
C PHE A 127 -12.05 3.65 -0.83
N SER A 128 -12.38 4.66 -0.01
CA SER A 128 -11.47 5.80 0.22
C SER A 128 -10.38 5.43 1.22
N THR A 129 -9.71 4.32 0.93
CA THR A 129 -8.53 3.84 1.63
C THR A 129 -7.30 4.32 0.87
N TYR A 130 -6.15 4.34 1.53
CA TYR A 130 -4.93 4.93 1.00
C TYR A 130 -3.83 3.86 0.94
N GLY A 131 -3.45 3.51 -0.28
CA GLY A 131 -2.49 2.47 -0.58
C GLY A 131 -1.11 2.96 -0.94
N MET A 132 -0.15 2.07 -0.67
CA MET A 132 1.13 2.07 -1.35
C MET A 132 1.16 0.88 -2.32
N HIS A 133 1.59 1.13 -3.56
CA HIS A 133 1.80 0.09 -4.56
C HIS A 133 3.28 0.04 -4.95
N VAL A 134 3.82 -1.17 -5.08
CA VAL A 134 5.21 -1.40 -5.54
C VAL A 134 5.19 -2.24 -6.80
N HIS A 135 5.76 -1.70 -7.87
CA HIS A 135 5.98 -2.40 -9.13
C HIS A 135 7.39 -2.96 -9.17
N ILE A 136 7.55 -4.22 -9.56
CA ILE A 136 8.84 -4.85 -9.83
C ILE A 136 8.90 -5.30 -11.29
N GLY A 137 9.89 -4.83 -12.03
CA GLY A 137 10.18 -5.24 -13.41
C GLY A 137 10.60 -6.70 -13.49
N VAL A 138 10.04 -7.42 -14.46
CA VAL A 138 10.36 -8.83 -14.75
C VAL A 138 10.59 -9.01 -16.25
N PRO A 139 11.54 -9.88 -16.65
CA PRO A 139 11.98 -9.91 -18.03
C PRO A 139 11.07 -10.78 -18.92
N SER A 140 10.12 -11.54 -18.34
CA SER A 140 9.15 -12.33 -19.11
C SER A 140 7.80 -12.50 -18.40
N ALA A 141 6.79 -12.84 -19.20
CA ALA A 141 5.43 -13.04 -18.73
C ALA A 141 5.27 -14.27 -17.81
N ASP A 142 5.98 -15.36 -18.08
CA ASP A 142 5.95 -16.56 -17.21
C ASP A 142 6.67 -16.31 -15.88
N GLU A 143 7.78 -15.57 -15.88
CA GLU A 143 8.42 -15.15 -14.63
C GLU A 143 7.56 -14.17 -13.83
N ALA A 144 6.72 -13.36 -14.48
CA ALA A 144 5.70 -12.56 -13.79
C ALA A 144 4.72 -13.43 -12.98
N ILE A 145 4.39 -14.63 -13.46
CA ILE A 145 3.53 -15.57 -12.74
C ILE A 145 4.28 -16.25 -11.60
N VAL A 146 5.54 -16.66 -11.81
CA VAL A 146 6.39 -17.21 -10.75
C VAL A 146 6.56 -16.21 -9.61
N LEU A 147 6.92 -14.96 -9.95
CA LEU A 147 7.09 -13.88 -9.00
C LEU A 147 5.75 -13.53 -8.33
N GLY A 148 4.69 -13.34 -9.11
CA GLY A 148 3.36 -13.01 -8.61
C GLY A 148 2.85 -14.02 -7.58
N ASN A 149 3.00 -15.32 -7.84
CA ASN A 149 2.62 -16.36 -6.89
C ASN A 149 3.40 -16.26 -5.57
N ALA A 150 4.72 -16.07 -5.65
CA ALA A 150 5.57 -16.00 -4.45
C ALA A 150 5.31 -14.72 -3.63
N LEU A 151 5.14 -13.57 -4.29
CA LEU A 151 4.79 -12.32 -3.62
C LEU A 151 3.37 -12.41 -3.02
N GLN A 152 2.40 -13.01 -3.72
CA GLN A 152 1.06 -13.25 -3.18
C GLN A 152 1.11 -14.10 -1.90
N ALA A 153 1.96 -15.13 -1.87
CA ALA A 153 2.15 -15.96 -0.69
C ALA A 153 2.84 -15.21 0.47
N THR A 154 3.55 -14.11 0.17
CA THR A 154 4.23 -13.23 1.14
C THR A 154 3.31 -12.10 1.64
N VAL A 155 2.15 -11.89 1.02
CA VAL A 155 1.19 -10.81 1.35
C VAL A 155 0.88 -10.67 2.86
N PRO A 156 0.64 -11.76 3.63
CA PRO A 156 0.41 -11.60 5.06
C PRO A 156 1.56 -10.89 5.80
N LEU A 157 2.81 -11.16 5.41
CA LEU A 157 3.97 -10.45 5.96
C LEU A 157 3.96 -8.97 5.55
N PHE A 158 3.70 -8.67 4.27
CA PHE A 158 3.61 -7.30 3.78
C PHE A 158 2.53 -6.45 4.48
N ILE A 159 1.37 -7.05 4.76
CA ILE A 159 0.31 -6.40 5.56
C ILE A 159 0.83 -6.05 6.95
N ALA A 160 1.48 -7.00 7.64
CA ALA A 160 1.97 -6.79 8.99
C ALA A 160 3.03 -5.67 9.08
N LEU A 161 3.95 -5.60 8.10
CA LEU A 161 5.02 -4.59 8.05
C LEU A 161 4.50 -3.16 7.81
N SER A 162 3.43 -3.02 7.03
CA SER A 162 2.88 -1.71 6.62
C SER A 162 1.69 -1.22 7.44
N ALA A 163 1.23 -1.99 8.43
CA ALA A 163 -0.03 -1.74 9.13
C ALA A 163 -0.16 -0.31 9.69
N ALA A 164 -1.05 0.49 9.08
CA ALA A 164 -1.24 1.92 9.39
C ALA A 164 -2.72 2.34 9.22
N SER A 165 -3.66 1.45 9.51
CA SER A 165 -5.11 1.73 9.41
C SER A 165 -5.93 1.17 10.58
N PRO A 166 -5.64 1.56 11.84
CA PRO A 166 -6.33 1.02 13.01
C PRO A 166 -7.75 1.59 13.23
N PHE A 167 -8.08 2.71 12.59
CA PHE A 167 -9.33 3.43 12.81
C PHE A 167 -10.27 3.35 11.60
N LEU A 168 -11.57 3.35 11.88
CA LEU A 168 -12.63 3.50 10.89
C LEU A 168 -13.82 4.21 11.56
N GLN A 169 -14.34 5.28 10.94
CA GLN A 169 -15.56 5.96 11.41
C GLN A 169 -15.55 6.35 12.91
N LEU A 170 -14.48 7.01 13.33
CA LEU A 170 -14.18 7.45 14.71
C LEU A 170 -13.95 6.32 15.73
N ALA A 171 -13.97 5.06 15.30
CA ALA A 171 -13.78 3.91 16.17
C ALA A 171 -12.40 3.27 15.96
N ASP A 172 -11.77 2.86 17.05
CA ASP A 172 -10.70 1.86 16.98
C ASP A 172 -11.34 0.53 16.55
N THR A 173 -10.88 0.01 15.42
CA THR A 173 -11.42 -1.22 14.85
C THR A 173 -10.97 -2.47 15.62
N GLY A 174 -9.95 -2.32 16.45
CA GLY A 174 -9.16 -3.43 17.01
C GLY A 174 -8.15 -4.02 16.01
N PHE A 175 -8.13 -3.62 14.74
CA PHE A 175 -7.14 -4.11 13.76
C PHE A 175 -5.91 -3.19 13.72
N CYS A 176 -4.76 -3.73 13.32
CA CYS A 176 -3.59 -2.93 12.99
C CYS A 176 -3.70 -2.36 11.56
N ALA A 177 -4.20 -3.18 10.63
CA ALA A 177 -4.47 -2.82 9.24
C ALA A 177 -5.90 -3.24 8.85
N SER A 178 -6.82 -2.28 8.76
CA SER A 178 -8.19 -2.51 8.32
C SER A 178 -8.38 -2.34 6.81
N ARG A 179 -7.59 -1.48 6.14
CA ARG A 179 -7.70 -1.23 4.69
C ARG A 179 -7.63 -2.50 3.84
N PRO A 180 -6.69 -3.45 4.08
CA PRO A 180 -6.60 -4.66 3.25
C PRO A 180 -7.85 -5.56 3.31
N LEU A 181 -8.79 -5.32 4.23
CA LEU A 181 -10.06 -6.05 4.28
C LEU A 181 -11.07 -5.55 3.23
N GLU A 182 -10.95 -4.32 2.74
CA GLU A 182 -11.91 -3.73 1.81
C GLU A 182 -11.93 -4.43 0.43
N SER A 183 -10.77 -4.86 -0.07
CA SER A 183 -10.68 -5.58 -1.35
C SER A 183 -11.44 -6.92 -1.32
N LEU A 184 -11.59 -7.54 -0.15
CA LEU A 184 -12.30 -8.82 0.02
C LEU A 184 -13.82 -8.70 -0.19
N LEU A 185 -14.36 -7.48 -0.18
CA LEU A 185 -15.78 -7.25 -0.45
C LEU A 185 -16.12 -7.33 -1.94
N TYR A 186 -15.12 -7.28 -2.81
CA TYR A 186 -15.29 -7.38 -4.26
C TYR A 186 -15.24 -8.85 -4.71
N PRO A 187 -16.12 -9.30 -5.61
CA PRO A 187 -16.20 -10.71 -6.03
C PRO A 187 -14.89 -11.30 -6.55
N HIS A 188 -14.06 -10.47 -7.18
CA HIS A 188 -12.76 -10.83 -7.77
C HIS A 188 -11.59 -10.14 -7.04
N GLY A 189 -11.81 -9.61 -5.84
CA GLY A 189 -10.78 -8.96 -5.03
C GLY A 189 -10.13 -9.90 -4.01
N GLY A 190 -9.00 -9.45 -3.45
CA GLY A 190 -8.21 -10.22 -2.49
C GLY A 190 -7.07 -10.98 -3.15
N SER A 191 -6.84 -12.23 -2.74
CA SER A 191 -5.68 -12.98 -3.21
C SER A 191 -5.74 -13.30 -4.70
N MET A 192 -4.63 -13.04 -5.40
CA MET A 192 -4.43 -13.57 -6.75
C MET A 192 -4.44 -15.11 -6.71
N PRO A 193 -5.23 -15.79 -7.56
CA PRO A 193 -5.19 -17.24 -7.67
C PRO A 193 -3.79 -17.73 -8.05
N ARG A 194 -3.34 -18.85 -7.46
CA ARG A 194 -2.08 -19.47 -7.86
C ARG A 194 -2.21 -20.02 -9.29
N MET A 195 -1.33 -19.59 -10.19
CA MET A 195 -1.36 -19.97 -11.61
C MET A 195 -0.03 -20.61 -12.02
N LYS A 196 -0.04 -21.51 -13.02
CA LYS A 196 1.17 -22.22 -13.45
C LYS A 196 2.03 -21.44 -14.43
N ASN A 197 1.40 -20.65 -15.29
CA ASN A 197 2.05 -19.95 -16.40
C ASN A 197 1.17 -18.79 -16.89
N TRP A 198 1.70 -18.03 -17.84
CA TRP A 198 1.03 -16.87 -18.41
C TRP A 198 -0.29 -17.22 -19.11
N LEU A 199 -0.39 -18.38 -19.74
CA LEU A 199 -1.61 -18.81 -20.40
C LEU A 199 -2.77 -19.01 -19.40
N GLU A 200 -2.51 -19.59 -18.23
CA GLU A 200 -3.53 -19.71 -17.17
C GLU A 200 -3.97 -18.31 -16.67
N PHE A 201 -3.06 -17.34 -16.63
CA PHE A 201 -3.40 -15.94 -16.32
C PHE A 201 -4.29 -15.29 -17.38
N GLU A 202 -3.99 -15.49 -18.67
CA GLU A 202 -4.83 -14.98 -19.76
C GLU A 202 -6.23 -15.60 -19.73
N LEU A 203 -6.33 -16.90 -19.43
CA LEU A 203 -7.62 -17.59 -19.31
C LEU A 203 -8.42 -17.11 -18.10
N ALA A 204 -7.79 -16.96 -16.93
CA ALA A 204 -8.43 -16.48 -15.71
C ALA A 204 -8.94 -15.04 -15.87
N THR A 205 -8.14 -14.16 -16.46
CA THR A 205 -8.53 -12.76 -16.69
C THR A 205 -9.62 -12.64 -17.76
N ALA A 206 -9.58 -13.46 -18.82
CA ALA A 206 -10.66 -13.51 -19.81
C ALA A 206 -11.98 -14.00 -19.21
N GLU A 207 -11.94 -14.96 -18.28
CA GLU A 207 -13.12 -15.42 -17.53
C GLU A 207 -13.69 -14.28 -16.68
N ILE A 208 -12.85 -13.60 -15.90
CA ILE A 208 -13.25 -12.44 -15.09
C ILE A 208 -13.89 -11.35 -15.97
N PHE A 209 -13.30 -11.03 -17.12
CA PHE A 209 -13.87 -10.03 -18.03
C PHE A 209 -15.20 -10.45 -18.65
N SER A 210 -15.42 -11.76 -18.85
CA SER A 210 -16.69 -12.29 -19.36
C SER A 210 -17.88 -12.04 -18.43
N THR A 211 -17.63 -11.87 -17.12
CA THR A 211 -18.66 -11.54 -16.12
C THR A 211 -19.19 -10.10 -16.25
N ARG A 212 -18.47 -9.23 -16.98
CA ARG A 212 -18.71 -7.78 -17.11
C ARG A 212 -18.58 -6.98 -15.80
N LEU A 213 -18.15 -7.61 -14.71
CA LEU A 213 -17.78 -6.91 -13.46
C LEU A 213 -16.47 -6.14 -13.62
N ALA A 214 -15.55 -6.67 -14.41
CA ALA A 214 -14.29 -6.04 -14.80
C ALA A 214 -14.20 -5.91 -16.32
N SER A 215 -13.69 -4.79 -16.81
CA SER A 215 -13.47 -4.54 -18.25
C SER A 215 -11.97 -4.55 -18.60
N SER A 216 -11.12 -4.50 -17.58
CA SER A 216 -9.66 -4.47 -17.71
C SER A 216 -9.00 -4.97 -16.42
N LEU A 217 -7.68 -5.19 -16.45
CA LEU A 217 -6.92 -5.54 -15.25
C LEU A 217 -6.98 -4.44 -14.17
N LYS A 218 -7.21 -3.18 -14.55
CA LYS A 218 -7.41 -2.07 -13.59
C LYS A 218 -8.63 -2.26 -12.72
N ASP A 219 -9.63 -3.00 -13.20
CA ASP A 219 -10.82 -3.34 -12.43
C ASP A 219 -10.62 -4.54 -11.52
N VAL A 220 -9.48 -5.25 -11.60
CA VAL A 220 -9.21 -6.46 -10.82
C VAL A 220 -8.46 -6.10 -9.53
N TYR A 221 -9.11 -6.27 -8.38
CA TYR A 221 -8.63 -5.86 -7.05
C TYR A 221 -7.79 -6.95 -6.35
N TRP A 222 -6.88 -7.58 -7.09
CA TRP A 222 -5.95 -8.54 -6.50
C TRP A 222 -4.87 -7.84 -5.67
N ASP A 223 -4.44 -8.47 -4.58
CA ASP A 223 -3.37 -7.96 -3.70
C ASP A 223 -2.02 -7.88 -4.43
N VAL A 224 -1.78 -8.85 -5.31
CA VAL A 224 -0.64 -8.89 -6.23
C VAL A 224 -1.17 -9.07 -7.66
N ARG A 225 -0.65 -8.27 -8.60
CA ARG A 225 -1.18 -8.23 -9.96
C ARG A 225 -0.06 -8.13 -10.99
N PRO A 226 0.06 -9.07 -11.93
CA PRO A 226 0.84 -8.87 -13.13
C PRO A 226 0.29 -7.71 -13.97
N LYS A 227 1.17 -6.83 -14.44
CA LYS A 227 0.86 -5.63 -15.21
C LYS A 227 1.54 -5.72 -16.59
N PRO A 228 0.94 -6.46 -17.53
CA PRO A 228 1.52 -6.67 -18.86
C PRO A 228 1.82 -5.36 -19.60
N GLU A 229 1.07 -4.28 -19.36
CA GLU A 229 1.33 -2.97 -19.96
C GLU A 229 2.67 -2.35 -19.53
N PHE A 230 3.21 -2.75 -18.38
CA PHE A 230 4.48 -2.24 -17.83
C PHE A 230 5.57 -3.30 -17.77
N GLY A 231 5.21 -4.57 -17.98
CA GLY A 231 6.16 -5.68 -17.83
C GLY A 231 6.50 -5.96 -16.37
N THR A 232 5.62 -5.63 -15.43
CA THR A 232 5.90 -5.69 -13.99
C THR A 232 4.96 -6.64 -13.24
N VAL A 233 5.34 -7.01 -12.02
CA VAL A 233 4.42 -7.52 -10.98
C VAL A 233 4.23 -6.43 -9.94
N GLU A 234 2.98 -6.15 -9.60
CA GLU A 234 2.57 -5.06 -8.73
C GLU A 234 2.04 -5.61 -7.40
N VAL A 235 2.60 -5.17 -6.27
CA VAL A 235 2.10 -5.46 -4.92
C VAL A 235 1.31 -4.25 -4.42
N ARG A 236 0.04 -4.44 -4.06
CA ARG A 236 -0.90 -3.34 -3.75
C ARG A 236 -1.50 -3.37 -2.34
N VAL A 237 -0.99 -4.28 -1.50
CA VAL A 237 -1.60 -4.59 -0.21
C VAL A 237 -1.16 -3.65 0.92
N PHE A 238 -0.09 -2.88 0.71
CA PHE A 238 0.45 -1.98 1.72
C PHE A 238 -0.52 -0.84 2.02
N ASP A 239 -0.73 -0.54 3.30
CA ASP A 239 -1.22 0.79 3.68
C ASP A 239 -0.16 1.83 3.33
N THR A 240 -0.57 3.05 2.94
CA THR A 240 0.37 4.17 2.86
C THR A 240 1.04 4.37 4.22
N PRO A 241 2.37 4.22 4.35
CA PRO A 241 3.04 4.39 5.65
C PRO A 241 2.97 5.83 6.16
N LEU A 242 3.21 6.05 7.46
CA LEU A 242 3.26 7.41 8.03
C LEU A 242 4.49 8.21 7.61
N SER A 243 5.53 7.55 7.10
CA SER A 243 6.78 8.14 6.61
C SER A 243 7.11 7.63 5.21
N VAL A 244 7.53 8.52 4.32
CA VAL A 244 7.97 8.14 2.97
C VAL A 244 9.25 7.29 2.99
N HIS A 245 10.12 7.45 4.00
CA HIS A 245 11.32 6.62 4.17
C HIS A 245 10.94 5.17 4.46
N LYS A 246 9.85 4.94 5.20
CA LYS A 246 9.30 3.60 5.41
C LYS A 246 8.74 3.01 4.12
N ALA A 247 8.09 3.82 3.29
CA ALA A 247 7.62 3.37 1.98
C ALA A 247 8.79 2.90 1.10
N VAL A 248 9.84 3.71 0.99
CA VAL A 248 11.07 3.34 0.27
C VAL A 248 11.67 2.04 0.81
N ALA A 249 11.77 1.88 2.13
CA ALA A 249 12.31 0.66 2.73
C ALA A 249 11.44 -0.58 2.47
N LEU A 250 10.11 -0.44 2.43
CA LEU A 250 9.19 -1.50 1.99
C LEU A 250 9.37 -1.85 0.51
N ALA A 251 9.64 -0.87 -0.35
CA ALA A 251 9.95 -1.11 -1.77
C ALA A 251 11.27 -1.87 -1.94
N ALA A 252 12.32 -1.50 -1.19
CA ALA A 252 13.60 -2.21 -1.14
C ALA A 252 13.41 -3.67 -0.70
N PHE A 253 12.65 -3.90 0.39
CA PHE A 253 12.35 -5.24 0.88
C PHE A 253 11.56 -6.08 -0.14
N THR A 254 10.59 -5.46 -0.82
CA THR A 254 9.82 -6.12 -1.89
C THR A 254 10.72 -6.52 -3.05
N ARG A 255 11.65 -5.65 -3.47
CA ARG A 255 12.68 -5.98 -4.47
C ARG A 255 13.59 -7.12 -4.01
N GLY A 256 14.05 -7.11 -2.76
CA GLY A 256 14.89 -8.18 -2.22
C GLY A 256 14.18 -9.54 -2.21
N CYS A 257 12.89 -9.56 -1.85
CA CYS A 257 12.06 -10.76 -1.97
C CYS A 257 11.93 -11.21 -3.43
N ALA A 258 11.76 -10.28 -4.36
CA ALA A 258 11.68 -10.58 -5.79
C ALA A 258 13.00 -11.16 -6.34
N ASP A 259 14.16 -10.61 -5.95
CA ASP A 259 15.47 -11.12 -6.33
C ASP A 259 15.66 -12.58 -5.88
N LEU A 260 15.31 -12.90 -4.63
CA LEU A 260 15.33 -14.27 -4.13
C LEU A 260 14.44 -15.21 -4.97
N VAL A 261 13.26 -14.75 -5.40
CA VAL A 261 12.35 -15.57 -6.22
C VAL A 261 12.91 -15.80 -7.63
N LEU A 262 13.39 -14.74 -8.29
CA LEU A 262 13.93 -14.82 -9.65
C LEU A 262 15.23 -15.64 -9.71
N ARG A 263 16.03 -15.65 -8.64
CA ARG A 263 17.18 -16.56 -8.47
C ARG A 263 16.78 -18.00 -8.17
N GLY A 264 15.50 -18.24 -7.85
CA GLY A 264 15.00 -19.53 -7.42
C GLY A 264 15.47 -19.94 -6.03
N GLU A 265 15.84 -18.98 -5.19
CA GLU A 265 16.18 -19.19 -3.79
C GLU A 265 14.90 -19.21 -2.94
N LEU A 266 13.92 -18.36 -3.24
CA LEU A 266 12.61 -18.36 -2.58
C LEU A 266 11.56 -18.99 -3.49
N LYS A 267 11.28 -20.29 -3.27
CA LYS A 267 10.37 -21.09 -4.10
C LYS A 267 9.20 -21.60 -3.29
N LEU A 268 7.99 -21.45 -3.84
CA LEU A 268 6.82 -22.10 -3.27
C LEU A 268 6.91 -23.63 -3.45
N PRO A 269 6.58 -24.42 -2.41
CA PRO A 269 6.55 -25.87 -2.54
C PRO A 269 5.48 -26.28 -3.57
N PRO A 270 5.68 -27.44 -4.22
CA PRO A 270 4.67 -28.00 -5.13
C PRO A 270 3.39 -28.39 -4.39
N ASP A 271 3.51 -28.72 -3.10
CA ASP A 271 2.40 -29.10 -2.26
C ASP A 271 1.38 -27.97 -2.06
N ALA A 272 0.12 -28.36 -1.85
CA ALA A 272 -0.93 -27.42 -1.49
C ALA A 272 -0.65 -26.88 -0.08
N THR A 273 -0.69 -25.55 0.06
CA THR A 273 -0.77 -24.92 1.37
C THR A 273 -2.02 -25.39 2.10
N PRO A 274 -2.01 -25.49 3.45
CA PRO A 274 -3.20 -25.85 4.20
C PRO A 274 -4.37 -24.93 3.81
N PRO A 275 -5.60 -25.44 3.60
CA PRO A 275 -6.69 -24.68 2.97
C PRO A 275 -7.07 -23.37 3.67
N THR A 276 -6.74 -23.24 4.96
CA THR A 276 -7.06 -22.06 5.77
C THR A 276 -5.84 -21.15 6.01
N ALA A 277 -4.62 -21.61 5.72
CA ALA A 277 -3.39 -20.95 6.14
C ALA A 277 -3.27 -19.52 5.62
N GLU A 278 -3.52 -19.31 4.34
CA GLU A 278 -3.44 -17.99 3.72
C GLU A 278 -4.48 -17.01 4.29
N ARG A 279 -5.75 -17.45 4.35
CA ARG A 279 -6.86 -16.63 4.87
C ARG A 279 -6.68 -16.27 6.35
N VAL A 280 -6.25 -17.23 7.16
CA VAL A 280 -5.99 -17.01 8.59
C VAL A 280 -4.76 -16.12 8.77
N SER A 281 -3.70 -16.32 8.00
CA SER A 281 -2.51 -15.46 8.07
C SER A 281 -2.84 -14.02 7.67
N ARG A 282 -3.62 -13.81 6.60
CA ARG A 282 -4.11 -12.46 6.24
C ARG A 282 -4.86 -11.82 7.40
N PHE A 283 -5.82 -12.54 7.98
CA PHE A 283 -6.61 -12.02 9.10
C PHE A 283 -5.74 -11.65 10.30
N LEU A 284 -4.82 -12.52 10.71
CA LEU A 284 -3.92 -12.28 11.84
C LEU A 284 -2.94 -11.13 11.56
N ALA A 285 -2.43 -11.02 10.34
CA ALA A 285 -1.59 -9.89 9.94
C ALA A 285 -2.36 -8.56 10.02
N CYS A 286 -3.60 -8.53 9.51
CA CYS A 286 -4.47 -7.36 9.65
C CYS A 286 -4.77 -7.05 11.13
N ARG A 287 -5.04 -8.08 11.95
CA ARG A 287 -5.49 -7.92 13.33
C ARG A 287 -4.37 -7.50 14.28
N ASP A 288 -3.22 -8.17 14.20
CA ASP A 288 -2.16 -8.11 15.20
C ASP A 288 -0.83 -7.54 14.64
N GLY A 289 -0.74 -7.26 13.34
CA GLY A 289 0.43 -6.65 12.72
C GLY A 289 1.71 -7.46 12.98
N MET A 290 2.77 -6.79 13.43
CA MET A 290 4.06 -7.43 13.75
C MET A 290 4.02 -8.40 14.93
N ASP A 291 2.95 -8.41 15.73
CA ASP A 291 2.81 -9.30 16.89
C ASP A 291 2.06 -10.60 16.53
N ALA A 292 1.70 -10.78 15.26
CA ALA A 292 1.04 -11.97 14.76
C ALA A 292 1.97 -13.20 14.67
N THR A 293 1.36 -14.38 14.64
CA THR A 293 1.98 -15.62 14.18
C THR A 293 1.32 -16.03 12.87
N LEU A 294 2.10 -16.12 11.78
CA LEU A 294 1.62 -16.35 10.42
C LEU A 294 2.14 -17.68 9.89
N TYR A 295 1.45 -18.23 8.90
CA TYR A 295 1.93 -19.38 8.16
C TYR A 295 2.92 -18.92 7.08
N ASN A 296 4.19 -19.31 7.21
CA ASN A 296 5.20 -19.14 6.19
C ASN A 296 5.06 -20.26 5.14
N PRO A 297 4.62 -19.97 3.90
CA PRO A 297 4.35 -20.97 2.89
C PRO A 297 5.62 -21.58 2.28
N PHE A 298 6.78 -20.96 2.48
CA PHE A 298 8.06 -21.43 1.97
C PHE A 298 8.70 -22.47 2.89
N SER A 299 8.55 -22.33 4.20
CA SER A 299 9.00 -23.31 5.20
C SER A 299 7.88 -24.28 5.63
N MET A 300 6.63 -23.99 5.26
CA MET A 300 5.43 -24.74 5.64
C MET A 300 5.20 -24.81 7.15
N THR A 301 5.49 -23.71 7.86
CA THR A 301 5.36 -23.63 9.33
C THR A 301 4.65 -22.36 9.77
N TRP A 302 4.01 -22.42 10.94
CA TRP A 302 3.51 -21.22 11.63
C TRP A 302 4.65 -20.59 12.44
N MET A 303 4.88 -19.30 12.29
CA MET A 303 5.96 -18.58 12.98
C MET A 303 5.63 -17.11 13.23
N PRO A 304 6.23 -16.48 14.26
CA PRO A 304 6.10 -15.06 14.50
C PRO A 304 6.52 -14.21 13.30
N VAL A 305 5.81 -13.10 13.03
CA VAL A 305 6.12 -12.19 11.91
C VAL A 305 7.57 -11.71 11.96
N ARG A 306 8.05 -11.31 13.13
CA ARG A 306 9.42 -10.82 13.34
C ARG A 306 10.47 -11.86 12.98
N GLN A 307 10.20 -13.13 13.32
CA GLN A 307 11.08 -14.23 12.93
C GLN A 307 11.08 -14.42 11.41
N TRP A 308 9.90 -14.41 10.78
CA TRP A 308 9.82 -14.57 9.32
C TRP A 308 10.51 -13.40 8.58
N LEU A 309 10.33 -12.17 9.05
CA LEU A 309 11.06 -11.01 8.53
C LEU A 309 12.57 -11.22 8.64
N GLY A 310 13.07 -11.59 9.82
CA GLY A 310 14.50 -11.85 10.03
C GLY A 310 15.06 -12.92 9.10
N GLU A 311 14.34 -14.04 8.95
CA GLU A 311 14.75 -15.12 8.03
C GLU A 311 14.83 -14.65 6.57
N LEU A 312 13.92 -13.77 6.10
CA LEU A 312 13.99 -13.22 4.75
C LEU A 312 15.11 -12.18 4.61
N VAL A 313 15.28 -11.29 5.59
CA VAL A 313 16.36 -10.28 5.58
C VAL A 313 17.72 -10.96 5.57
N ASP A 314 17.93 -11.96 6.42
CA ASP A 314 19.16 -12.75 6.46
C ASP A 314 19.42 -13.38 5.09
N ARG A 315 18.40 -13.95 4.45
CA ARG A 315 18.56 -14.55 3.12
C ARG A 315 18.87 -13.52 2.04
N ILE A 316 18.20 -12.36 2.05
CA ILE A 316 18.48 -11.26 1.12
C ILE A 316 19.94 -10.79 1.27
N ALA A 317 20.46 -10.69 2.50
CA ALA A 317 21.84 -10.32 2.77
C ALA A 317 22.90 -11.29 2.20
N HIS A 318 22.50 -12.52 1.81
CA HIS A 318 23.36 -13.50 1.15
C HIS A 318 23.26 -13.47 -0.39
N THR A 319 22.43 -12.61 -0.97
CA THR A 319 22.37 -12.38 -2.44
C THR A 319 23.23 -11.16 -2.82
N PRO A 320 23.58 -10.95 -4.11
CA PRO A 320 24.37 -9.80 -4.55
C PRO A 320 23.48 -8.55 -4.72
N VAL A 321 22.68 -8.26 -3.69
CA VAL A 321 21.88 -7.04 -3.57
C VAL A 321 22.78 -5.85 -3.24
N SER A 322 22.38 -4.63 -3.60
CA SER A 322 23.21 -3.45 -3.35
C SER A 322 23.33 -3.17 -1.85
N GLU A 323 24.44 -2.53 -1.45
CA GLU A 323 24.63 -2.13 -0.05
C GLU A 323 23.54 -1.17 0.43
N SER A 324 23.12 -0.23 -0.43
CA SER A 324 22.03 0.71 -0.12
C SER A 324 20.69 0.01 0.08
N ASP A 325 20.34 -0.97 -0.76
CA ASP A 325 19.15 -1.81 -0.54
C ASP A 325 19.19 -2.48 0.83
N LEU A 326 20.32 -3.07 1.20
CA LEU A 326 20.47 -3.74 2.49
C LEU A 326 20.35 -2.76 3.66
N GLN A 327 20.90 -1.56 3.55
CA GLN A 327 20.74 -0.52 4.57
C GLN A 327 19.26 -0.17 4.78
N HIS A 328 18.50 0.04 3.70
CA HIS A 328 17.06 0.29 3.77
C HIS A 328 16.29 -0.90 4.37
N ILE A 329 16.64 -2.13 3.99
CA ILE A 329 16.00 -3.35 4.50
C ILE A 329 16.29 -3.55 5.99
N HIS A 330 17.53 -3.31 6.44
CA HIS A 330 17.87 -3.37 7.87
C HIS A 330 17.19 -2.26 8.67
N ALA A 331 17.09 -1.04 8.12
CA ALA A 331 16.35 0.04 8.74
C ALA A 331 14.85 -0.30 8.88
N LEU A 332 14.25 -0.96 7.87
CA LEU A 332 12.89 -1.49 7.98
C LEU A 332 12.78 -2.52 9.11
N GLN A 333 13.70 -3.49 9.17
CA GLN A 333 13.72 -4.51 10.21
C GLN A 333 13.80 -3.90 11.61
N ALA A 334 14.76 -2.99 11.82
CA ALA A 334 14.94 -2.27 13.08
C ALA A 334 13.69 -1.45 13.45
N HIS A 335 13.12 -0.72 12.49
CA HIS A 335 11.88 0.03 12.70
C HIS A 335 10.73 -0.88 13.12
N CYS A 336 10.56 -2.02 12.43
CA CYS A 336 9.53 -3.02 12.74
C CYS A 336 9.71 -3.62 14.14
N ASP A 337 10.93 -3.66 14.69
CA ASP A 337 11.25 -4.07 16.07
C ASP A 337 10.91 -3.05 17.16
N THR A 338 10.50 -1.84 16.76
CA THR A 338 10.06 -0.78 17.66
C THR A 338 8.53 -0.63 17.65
N VAL A 339 8.02 0.61 17.52
CA VAL A 339 6.59 0.93 17.56
C VAL A 339 6.03 0.96 16.14
N GLN A 340 5.01 0.13 15.89
CA GLN A 340 4.29 0.06 14.62
C GLN A 340 3.48 1.35 14.35
N ASP A 341 3.26 1.71 13.09
CA ASP A 341 2.49 2.90 12.71
C ASP A 341 1.07 2.87 13.29
N CYS A 342 0.40 1.71 13.28
CA CYS A 342 -0.91 1.54 13.92
C CYS A 342 -0.90 1.88 15.42
N ALA A 343 0.19 1.56 16.14
CA ALA A 343 0.35 1.86 17.56
C ALA A 343 0.68 3.36 17.76
N VAL A 344 1.49 3.95 16.88
CA VAL A 344 1.71 5.40 16.84
C VAL A 344 0.39 6.15 16.67
N MET A 345 -0.45 5.74 15.70
CA MET A 345 -1.75 6.38 15.47
C MET A 345 -2.66 6.28 16.69
N ARG A 346 -2.68 5.13 17.38
CA ARG A 346 -3.42 4.94 18.64
C ARG A 346 -2.90 5.85 19.75
N GLN A 347 -1.59 5.95 19.91
CA GLN A 347 -0.98 6.81 20.92
C GLN A 347 -1.32 8.28 20.68
N VAL A 348 -1.15 8.77 19.45
CA VAL A 348 -1.52 10.15 19.07
C VAL A 348 -3.02 10.40 19.32
N ARG A 349 -3.89 9.42 19.04
CA ARG A 349 -5.32 9.57 19.35
C ARG A 349 -5.58 9.63 20.85
N ALA A 350 -4.94 8.79 21.65
CA ALA A 350 -5.09 8.80 23.10
C ALA A 350 -4.62 10.14 23.71
N ASP A 351 -3.48 10.66 23.26
CA ASP A 351 -2.90 11.91 23.75
C ASP A 351 -3.79 13.11 23.40
N THR A 352 -4.35 13.14 22.18
CA THR A 352 -5.26 14.22 21.76
C THR A 352 -6.59 14.20 22.52
N VAL A 353 -7.19 13.03 22.74
CA VAL A 353 -8.42 12.91 23.55
C VAL A 353 -8.18 13.27 25.01
N ALA A 354 -7.03 12.91 25.59
CA ALA A 354 -6.70 13.24 26.97
C ALA A 354 -6.53 14.75 27.19
N ASN A 355 -6.13 15.48 26.14
CA ASN A 355 -5.97 16.92 26.15
C ASN A 355 -7.23 17.70 25.74
N ASP A 356 -8.28 17.01 25.25
CA ASP A 356 -9.57 17.64 24.95
C ASP A 356 -10.23 18.10 26.27
N ASN A 357 -10.51 19.40 26.36
CA ASN A 357 -11.23 20.00 27.48
C ASN A 357 -12.66 19.40 27.51
N PRO A 358 -13.23 19.00 28.66
CA PRO A 358 -14.59 18.42 28.72
C PRO A 358 -15.71 19.33 28.19
N ASN A 359 -15.42 20.63 28.03
CA ASN A 359 -16.29 21.65 27.43
C ASN A 359 -15.78 22.16 26.06
N GLY A 360 -14.79 21.50 25.47
CA GLY A 360 -14.06 21.90 24.26
C GLY A 360 -14.57 21.23 22.99
N ASP A 361 -14.30 21.90 21.86
CA ASP A 361 -14.70 21.51 20.52
C ASP A 361 -13.95 20.25 20.06
N VAL A 362 -14.68 19.16 19.77
CA VAL A 362 -14.16 17.89 19.24
C VAL A 362 -13.25 18.09 18.01
N MET A 363 -13.44 19.21 17.29
CA MET A 363 -12.65 19.61 16.15
C MET A 363 -11.19 19.95 16.51
N HIS A 364 -10.91 20.42 17.74
CA HIS A 364 -9.55 20.78 18.15
C HIS A 364 -8.64 19.55 18.30
N GLY A 365 -9.12 18.49 18.95
CA GLY A 365 -8.38 17.23 19.07
C GLY A 365 -8.15 16.53 17.73
N LEU A 366 -9.06 16.68 16.77
CA LEU A 366 -8.90 16.15 15.41
C LEU A 366 -7.83 16.90 14.61
N ALA A 367 -7.80 18.23 14.68
CA ALA A 367 -6.77 19.05 14.05
C ALA A 367 -5.38 18.69 14.57
N GLU A 368 -5.23 18.58 15.89
CA GLU A 368 -3.96 18.20 16.52
C GLU A 368 -3.54 16.77 16.17
N ASN A 369 -4.48 15.81 16.15
CA ASN A 369 -4.21 14.43 15.74
C ASN A 369 -3.64 14.38 14.32
N SER A 370 -4.30 15.08 13.40
CA SER A 370 -3.91 15.15 12.00
C SER A 370 -2.58 15.88 11.82
N ARG A 371 -2.31 16.96 12.57
CA ARG A 371 -1.02 17.67 12.56
C ARG A 371 0.13 16.75 12.97
N VAL A 372 0.03 16.11 14.14
CA VAL A 372 1.09 15.22 14.68
C VAL A 372 1.39 14.06 13.74
N LEU A 373 0.38 13.49 13.08
CA LEU A 373 0.59 12.43 12.10
C LEU A 373 1.21 12.95 10.80
N SER A 374 0.85 14.15 10.36
CA SER A 374 1.42 14.76 9.14
C SER A 374 2.89 15.16 9.32
N GLU A 375 3.32 15.52 10.53
CA GLU A 375 4.72 15.84 10.83
C GLU A 375 5.65 14.64 10.67
N ARG A 376 5.12 13.41 10.72
CA ARG A 376 5.90 12.18 10.56
C ARG A 376 6.26 11.84 9.12
N LEU A 377 5.67 12.55 8.14
CA LEU A 377 5.79 12.23 6.73
C LEU A 377 7.24 12.09 6.22
N PHE A 378 8.15 12.89 6.80
CA PHE A 378 9.59 12.89 6.47
C PHE A 378 10.46 12.39 7.62
N THR A 379 9.91 11.64 8.59
CA THR A 379 10.71 11.06 9.67
C THR A 379 11.55 9.90 9.11
N PRO A 380 12.90 9.95 9.18
CA PRO A 380 13.74 8.88 8.69
C PRO A 380 13.55 7.60 9.52
N LEU A 381 13.86 6.45 8.91
CA LEU A 381 14.04 5.21 9.67
C LEU A 381 15.44 5.27 10.34
N HIS A 382 15.52 4.82 11.59
CA HIS A 382 16.77 4.82 12.38
C HIS A 382 17.31 3.42 12.57
#